data_AF-A0A938PPN5-F1
#
_entry.id   AF-A0A938PPN5-F1
#
_cell.length_a   1.000
_cell.length_b   1.000
_cell.length_c   1.000
_cell.angle_alpha   90.00
_cell.angle_beta   90.00
_cell.angle_gamma   90.00
#
_symmetry.space_group_name_H-M   'P 1'
#
loop_
_entity.id
_entity.type
_entity.pdbx_description
1 polymer ?
#
loop_
_entity_poly.entity_id
_entity_poly.type
_entity_poly.pdbx_seq_one_letter_code
_entity_poly.pdbx_strand_id
1 'polypeptide(L)'
;MSQQDASRASGSNYNQPSEDGHFGIFGGRFVAETLTAALDELAALYTRMQGDAEFQRDLDRDLAQYVGRPSPLYLAEHLTTRLGGA
;
A
#
# COMPACT_ATOMS: atom_id res chain seq x y z
N MET A 1 -8.08 -33.57 31.02
CA MET A 1 -7.81 -32.12 31.18
C MET A 1 -7.53 -31.57 29.80
N SER A 2 -8.56 -31.04 29.16
CA SER A 2 -8.51 -30.57 27.77
C SER A 2 -7.64 -29.34 27.65
N GLN A 3 -6.86 -29.34 26.58
CA GLN A 3 -6.01 -28.27 26.10
C GLN A 3 -6.83 -26.98 25.96
N GLN A 4 -6.59 -26.01 26.83
CA GLN A 4 -6.98 -24.61 26.66
C GLN A 4 -5.84 -23.76 27.19
N ASP A 5 -4.84 -23.51 26.37
CA ASP A 5 -3.96 -22.37 26.53
C ASP A 5 -3.20 -22.11 25.23
N ALA A 6 -3.63 -21.07 24.50
CA ALA A 6 -2.87 -20.22 23.57
C ALA A 6 -3.79 -19.45 22.59
N SER A 7 -4.89 -18.86 23.08
CA SER A 7 -5.63 -17.84 22.33
C SER A 7 -5.08 -16.46 22.68
N ARG A 8 -3.96 -16.05 22.07
CA ARG A 8 -3.51 -14.64 22.10
C ARG A 8 -2.90 -14.20 20.77
N ALA A 9 -3.69 -13.40 20.05
CA ALA A 9 -3.38 -12.46 18.96
C ALA A 9 -2.61 -13.01 17.73
N SER A 10 -3.36 -13.43 16.71
CA SER A 10 -2.88 -13.37 15.33
C SER A 10 -2.67 -11.89 14.98
N GLY A 11 -1.42 -11.42 14.96
CA GLY A 11 -1.08 -10.05 14.63
C GLY A 11 -1.62 -9.68 13.24
N SER A 12 -2.52 -8.70 13.18
CA SER A 12 -3.05 -8.18 11.93
C SER A 12 -1.91 -7.59 11.10
N ASN A 13 -1.62 -8.20 9.95
CA ASN A 13 -0.65 -7.69 8.98
C ASN A 13 -1.29 -6.48 8.27
N TYR A 14 -0.73 -5.29 8.47
CA TYR A 14 -1.21 -4.03 7.87
C TYR A 14 -0.41 -3.61 6.63
N ASN A 15 0.54 -4.42 6.16
CA ASN A 15 1.36 -4.08 4.99
C ASN A 15 0.62 -4.29 3.67
N GLN A 16 -0.40 -5.14 3.67
CA GLN A 16 -1.24 -5.48 2.52
C GLN A 16 -2.68 -5.67 3.01
N PRO A 17 -3.69 -5.36 2.18
CA PRO A 17 -5.07 -5.71 2.51
C PRO A 17 -5.27 -7.22 2.40
N SER A 18 -6.33 -7.72 3.03
CA SER A 18 -6.87 -9.05 2.76
C SER A 18 -7.45 -9.13 1.34
N GLU A 19 -7.82 -10.33 0.90
CA GLU A 19 -8.48 -10.56 -0.39
C GLU A 19 -9.76 -9.73 -0.56
N ASP A 20 -10.49 -9.50 0.54
CA ASP A 20 -11.69 -8.66 0.56
C ASP A 20 -11.38 -7.16 0.66
N GLY A 21 -10.11 -6.76 0.64
CA GLY A 21 -9.67 -5.37 0.69
C GLY A 21 -9.52 -4.77 2.09
N HIS A 22 -9.48 -5.60 3.15
CA HIS A 22 -9.41 -5.10 4.54
C HIS A 22 -7.98 -5.06 5.09
N PHE A 23 -7.64 -3.96 5.76
CA PHE A 23 -6.48 -3.81 6.61
C PHE A 23 -6.92 -4.00 8.07
N GLY A 24 -6.84 -5.23 8.57
CA GLY A 24 -7.44 -5.59 9.87
C GLY A 24 -8.96 -5.39 9.82
N ILE A 25 -9.50 -4.53 10.69
CA ILE A 25 -10.95 -4.24 10.75
C ILE A 25 -11.39 -3.08 9.82
N PHE A 26 -10.45 -2.44 9.13
CA PHE A 26 -10.71 -1.24 8.33
C PHE A 26 -10.55 -1.54 6.84
N GLY A 27 -11.15 -0.74 5.96
CA GLY A 27 -11.08 -0.93 4.51
C GLY A 27 -12.29 -1.71 3.99
N GLY A 28 -12.08 -2.59 3.01
CA GLY A 28 -13.14 -3.32 2.33
C GLY A 28 -13.75 -2.55 1.15
N ARG A 29 -14.74 -3.16 0.50
CA ARG A 29 -15.44 -2.58 -0.66
C ARG A 29 -16.92 -2.41 -0.35
N PHE A 30 -17.31 -1.19 0.03
CA PHE A 30 -18.69 -0.80 0.33
C PHE A 30 -19.20 0.17 -0.74
N VAL A 31 -19.52 -0.37 -1.91
CA VAL A 31 -19.91 0.40 -3.10
C VAL A 31 -21.27 -0.07 -3.61
N ALA A 32 -21.88 0.73 -4.49
CA ALA A 32 -23.09 0.31 -5.20
C ALA A 32 -22.78 -0.87 -6.13
N GLU A 33 -23.75 -1.77 -6.29
CA GLU A 33 -23.61 -2.96 -7.14
C GLU A 33 -23.21 -2.64 -8.59
N THR A 34 -23.67 -1.49 -9.10
CA THR A 34 -23.34 -0.99 -10.44
C THR A 34 -21.85 -0.69 -10.64
N LEU A 35 -21.07 -0.55 -9.56
CA LEU A 35 -19.63 -0.30 -9.58
C LEU A 35 -18.80 -1.56 -9.35
N THR A 36 -19.39 -2.65 -8.86
CA THR A 36 -18.69 -3.89 -8.50
C THR A 36 -17.87 -4.42 -9.67
N ALA A 37 -18.51 -4.58 -10.85
CA ALA A 37 -17.85 -5.14 -12.03
C ALA A 37 -16.65 -4.32 -12.51
N ALA A 38 -16.77 -2.98 -12.52
CA ALA A 38 -15.68 -2.10 -12.94
C ALA A 38 -14.48 -2.18 -11.97
N LEU A 39 -14.74 -2.34 -10.68
CA LEU A 39 -13.70 -2.49 -9.66
C LEU A 39 -13.01 -3.85 -9.73
N ASP A 40 -13.76 -4.92 -10.01
CA ASP A 40 -13.20 -6.26 -10.22
C ASP A 40 -12.26 -6.28 -11.43
N GLU A 41 -12.68 -5.67 -12.55
CA GLU A 41 -11.84 -5.54 -13.74
C GLU A 41 -10.56 -4.76 -13.45
N LEU A 42 -10.68 -3.62 -12.75
CA LEU A 42 -9.53 -2.80 -12.35
C LEU A 42 -8.58 -3.58 -11.45
N ALA A 43 -9.09 -4.31 -10.45
CA ALA A 43 -8.26 -5.11 -9.54
C ALA A 43 -7.50 -6.22 -10.30
N ALA A 44 -8.17 -6.90 -11.23
CA ALA A 44 -7.55 -7.92 -12.07
C ALA A 44 -6.50 -7.33 -13.02
N LEU A 45 -6.74 -6.14 -13.58
CA LEU A 45 -5.79 -5.43 -14.43
C LEU A 45 -4.56 -4.99 -13.62
N TYR A 46 -4.77 -4.34 -12.48
CA TYR A 46 -3.70 -3.92 -11.58
C TYR A 46 -2.84 -5.11 -11.16
N THR A 47 -3.48 -6.23 -10.78
CA THR A 47 -2.76 -7.43 -10.34
C THR A 47 -1.82 -7.98 -11.41
N ARG A 48 -2.19 -7.85 -12.68
CA ARG A 48 -1.34 -8.22 -13.82
C ARG A 48 -0.25 -7.19 -14.08
N MET A 49 -0.61 -5.91 -14.14
CA MET A 49 0.30 -4.83 -14.55
C MET A 49 1.34 -4.46 -13.47
N GLN A 50 1.04 -4.70 -12.18
CA GLN A 50 2.01 -4.41 -11.10
C GLN A 50 3.32 -5.19 -11.24
N GLY A 51 3.29 -6.38 -11.87
CA GLY A 51 4.46 -7.21 -12.14
C GLY A 51 4.95 -7.16 -13.59
N ASP A 52 4.29 -6.39 -14.46
CA ASP A 52 4.65 -6.29 -15.86
C ASP A 52 5.88 -5.40 -16.06
N ALA A 53 6.94 -5.96 -16.65
CA ALA A 53 8.23 -5.29 -16.76
C ALA A 53 8.21 -4.09 -17.73
N GLU A 54 7.38 -4.15 -18.77
CA GLU A 54 7.25 -3.05 -19.73
C GLU A 54 6.52 -1.87 -19.08
N PHE A 55 5.43 -2.14 -18.35
CA PHE A 55 4.69 -1.15 -17.59
C PHE A 55 5.56 -0.47 -16.52
N GLN A 56 6.32 -1.25 -15.74
CA GLN A 56 7.20 -0.68 -14.71
C GLN A 56 8.29 0.20 -15.33
N ARG A 57 8.89 -0.22 -16.45
CA ARG A 57 9.91 0.57 -17.15
C ARG A 57 9.34 1.90 -17.65
N ASP A 58 8.13 1.88 -18.21
CA ASP A 58 7.49 3.09 -18.72
C ASP A 58 7.09 4.03 -17.58
N LEU A 59 6.56 3.49 -16.48
CA LEU A 59 6.26 4.25 -15.27
C LEU A 59 7.52 4.89 -14.67
N ASP A 60 8.62 4.13 -14.56
CA ASP A 60 9.90 4.63 -14.05
C ASP A 60 10.47 5.74 -14.93
N ARG A 61 10.37 5.59 -16.26
CA ARG A 61 10.77 6.63 -17.20
C ARG A 61 9.97 7.91 -16.97
N ASP A 62 8.65 7.81 -16.84
CA ASP A 62 7.79 8.98 -16.65
C ASP A 62 8.05 9.62 -15.28
N LEU A 63 8.27 8.81 -14.23
CA LEU A 63 8.66 9.30 -12.92
C LEU A 63 9.99 10.08 -12.98
N ALA A 64 10.98 9.59 -13.73
CA ALA A 64 12.29 10.24 -13.83
C ALA A 64 12.26 11.48 -14.74
N GLN A 65 11.65 11.39 -15.92
CA GLN A 65 11.80 12.37 -16.99
C GLN A 65 10.71 13.44 -16.97
N TYR A 66 9.52 13.12 -16.44
CA TYR A 66 8.38 14.03 -16.40
C TYR A 66 8.09 14.52 -14.98
N VAL A 67 8.01 13.61 -13.99
CA VAL A 67 7.69 13.97 -12.60
C VAL A 67 8.91 14.51 -11.84
N GLY A 68 10.13 14.11 -12.23
CA GLY A 68 11.38 14.57 -11.61
C GLY A 68 11.79 13.79 -10.36
N ARG A 69 11.53 12.48 -10.34
CA ARG A 69 11.96 11.57 -9.27
C ARG A 69 13.40 11.07 -9.53
N PRO A 70 14.14 10.65 -8.49
CA PRO A 70 13.76 10.66 -7.06
C PRO A 70 13.76 12.08 -6.49
N SER A 71 12.88 12.37 -5.52
CA SER A 71 12.98 13.65 -4.83
C SER A 71 14.17 13.62 -3.88
N PRO A 72 14.92 14.72 -3.74
CA PRO A 72 15.99 14.79 -2.77
C PRO A 72 15.41 14.66 -1.35
N LEU A 73 16.10 13.91 -0.49
CA LEU A 73 15.85 13.91 0.95
C LEU A 73 16.73 14.98 1.59
N TYR A 74 16.13 16.09 2.00
CA TYR A 74 16.84 17.24 2.57
C TYR A 74 16.89 17.16 4.10
N LEU A 75 18.08 17.38 4.67
CA LEU A 75 18.25 17.53 6.12
C LEU A 75 17.79 18.92 6.56
N ALA A 76 16.73 18.99 7.35
CA ALA A 76 16.18 20.24 7.87
C ALA A 76 17.00 20.79 9.05
N GLU A 77 18.24 21.23 8.80
CA GLU A 77 19.25 21.62 9.81
C GLU A 77 18.71 22.58 10.90
N HIS A 78 17.95 23.60 10.50
CA HIS A 78 17.37 24.57 11.43
C HIS A 78 16.30 23.94 12.33
N LEU A 79 15.48 23.06 11.76
CA LEU A 79 14.45 22.35 12.53
C LEU A 79 15.09 21.35 13.48
N THR A 80 16.09 20.61 13.01
CA THR A 80 16.88 19.66 13.81
C THR A 80 17.52 20.35 15.01
N THR A 81 18.20 21.49 14.79
CA THR A 81 18.82 22.27 15.87
C THR A 81 17.78 22.78 16.87
N ARG A 82 16.64 23.30 16.39
CA ARG A 82 15.57 23.84 17.26
C ARG A 82 14.93 22.78 18.16
N LEU A 83 14.83 21.54 17.70
CA LEU A 83 14.18 20.45 18.45
C LEU A 83 15.17 19.65 19.32
N GLY A 84 16.46 19.98 19.27
CA GLY A 84 17.48 19.33 20.08
C GLY A 84 18.01 18.00 19.52
N GLY A 85 17.82 17.75 18.22
CA GLY A 85 18.20 16.49 17.60
C GLY A 85 17.16 15.38 17.78
N ALA A 86 17.62 14.12 17.65
CA ALA A 86 16.86 12.90 17.90
C ALA A 86 17.54 12.10 19.02
#